data_AF-A0A0S4TB75-F1
#
_entry.id   AF-A0A0S4TB75-F1
#
_cell.length_a   1.000
_cell.length_b   1.000
_cell.length_c   1.000
_cell.angle_alpha   90.00
_cell.angle_beta   90.00
_cell.angle_gamma   90.00
#
_symmetry.space_group_name_H-M   'P 1'
#
loop_
_entity.id
_entity.type
_entity.pdbx_description
1 polymer ?
#
loop_
_entity_poly.entity_id
_entity_poly.type
_entity_poly.pdbx_seq_one_letter_code
_entity_poly.pdbx_strand_id
1 'polypeptide(L)'
;MTRKENINPFIKALNKYPNSVVISLCKIPIVNYSGNLLGRATWNVINILSKFKRVSFLKEVLGVYHIKIFMADDNIIITSANLNSEYLLNKQDRYIMITGAKEICDYFEQSLDLISEYSHRALSEGEIQKPKKLHFNELKKDLMELSSDTDFHDKIASTIKKKLNNEDTSDDCVLASYFQCSPINIKSEEQIITNISQLCDKKNTDIFLIAPYLNLPKYLISLLKNRERSVNIVSGVPITKCDKMIKKHNKPSLERIRTLVLPKLYTYINYSLINQLRTQGNGIINYFEYKKPNWSFHFKGIYFFRNISKSNPCGSNVQNQGQIMATTFGSSNYNYRSTNKDFECSFVLIPNQNKILEKSLNNELTNIMNTSVKQCAPKITWRRLLILKVVKIFQEYL
;
A
#
# COMPACT_ATOMS: atom_id res chain seq x y z
N MET A 1 -29.54 17.54 23.18
CA MET A 1 -28.07 17.60 23.34
C MET A 1 -27.53 18.77 22.53
N THR A 2 -27.02 19.77 23.23
CA THR A 2 -26.54 21.05 22.70
C THR A 2 -25.24 20.90 21.88
N ARG A 3 -25.09 21.74 20.86
CA ARG A 3 -24.03 21.81 19.84
C ARG A 3 -22.57 21.95 20.35
N LYS A 4 -22.29 21.79 21.65
CA LYS A 4 -21.00 22.06 22.31
C LYS A 4 -20.08 20.83 22.51
N GLU A 5 -20.48 19.61 22.15
CA GLU A 5 -19.70 18.40 22.50
C GLU A 5 -18.97 17.66 21.38
N ASN A 6 -18.99 18.16 20.13
CA ASN A 6 -18.13 17.62 19.08
C ASN A 6 -16.84 18.43 18.95
N ILE A 7 -16.12 18.62 20.05
CA ILE A 7 -14.72 19.04 19.97
C ILE A 7 -13.97 17.87 19.34
N ASN A 8 -13.33 18.12 18.19
CA ASN A 8 -12.53 17.15 17.46
C ASN A 8 -11.55 16.47 18.45
N PRO A 9 -11.45 15.12 18.50
CA PRO A 9 -10.58 14.41 19.43
C PRO A 9 -9.13 14.94 19.45
N PHE A 10 -8.62 15.46 18.33
CA PHE A 10 -7.32 16.12 18.27
C PHE A 10 -7.25 17.41 19.10
N ILE A 11 -8.29 18.25 19.05
CA ILE A 11 -8.37 19.46 19.89
C ILE A 11 -8.49 19.07 21.36
N LYS A 12 -9.23 18.00 21.68
CA LYS A 12 -9.31 17.49 23.06
C LYS A 12 -7.95 17.02 23.58
N ALA A 13 -7.17 16.32 22.75
CA ALA A 13 -5.82 15.89 23.10
C ALA A 13 -4.86 17.07 23.26
N LEU A 14 -4.86 18.02 22.31
CA LEU A 14 -4.05 19.25 22.37
C LEU A 14 -4.38 20.09 23.61
N ASN A 15 -5.67 20.27 23.93
CA ASN A 15 -6.06 21.04 25.11
C ASN A 15 -5.69 20.32 26.43
N LYS A 16 -5.68 18.99 26.44
CA LYS A 16 -5.33 18.20 27.63
C LYS A 16 -3.81 18.11 27.84
N TYR A 17 -3.03 18.12 26.75
CA TYR A 17 -1.57 17.95 26.77
C TYR A 17 -0.88 18.94 25.81
N PRO A 18 -1.03 20.25 26.02
CA PRO A 18 -0.63 21.28 25.05
C PRO A 18 0.87 21.29 24.76
N ASN A 19 1.68 20.85 25.72
CA ASN A 19 3.14 20.83 25.61
C ASN A 19 3.70 19.43 25.28
N SER A 20 2.86 18.41 25.18
CA SER A 20 3.30 17.01 24.99
C SER A 20 2.81 16.38 23.69
N VAL A 21 1.95 17.08 22.93
CA VAL A 21 1.39 16.58 21.67
C VAL A 21 1.69 17.57 20.55
N VAL A 22 2.41 17.11 19.52
CA VAL A 22 2.63 17.86 18.29
C VAL A 22 1.80 17.23 17.18
N ILE A 23 1.03 18.05 16.46
CA ILE A 23 0.24 17.60 15.31
C ILE A 23 0.70 18.36 14.06
N SER A 24 1.28 17.61 13.13
CA SER A 24 1.75 18.11 11.84
C SER A 24 0.83 17.66 10.71
N LEU A 25 0.35 18.61 9.92
CA LEU A 25 -0.56 18.41 8.80
C LEU A 25 0.24 18.50 7.50
N CYS A 26 0.74 17.35 7.05
CA CYS A 26 1.48 17.24 5.79
C CYS A 26 0.52 17.43 4.60
N LYS A 27 0.82 18.41 3.75
CA LYS A 27 0.07 18.68 2.53
C LYS A 27 0.95 18.41 1.31
N ILE A 28 0.63 17.35 0.59
CA ILE A 28 1.34 16.98 -0.64
C ILE A 28 0.99 17.99 -1.74
N PRO A 29 1.97 18.48 -2.52
CA PRO A 29 1.69 19.30 -3.69
C PRO A 29 0.86 18.50 -4.68
N ILE A 30 -0.28 19.05 -5.05
CA ILE A 30 -1.14 18.46 -6.08
C ILE A 30 -0.46 18.77 -7.41
N VAL A 31 0.31 17.82 -7.94
CA VAL A 31 0.90 17.99 -9.27
C VAL A 31 -0.20 17.82 -10.31
N ASN A 32 -0.27 18.81 -11.21
CA ASN A 32 -1.21 18.83 -12.33
C ASN A 32 -0.80 17.77 -13.36
N TYR A 33 -1.05 16.49 -13.04
CA TYR A 33 -0.76 15.37 -13.92
C TYR A 33 -1.82 15.25 -15.00
N SER A 34 -1.69 16.13 -15.99
CA SER A 34 -2.14 15.84 -17.34
C SER A 34 -1.51 16.82 -18.31
N GLY A 35 -0.60 16.30 -19.13
CA GLY A 35 -0.25 16.93 -20.40
C GLY A 35 -1.41 16.93 -21.41
N ASN A 36 -2.53 16.27 -21.09
CA ASN A 36 -3.74 16.24 -21.91
C ASN A 36 -4.87 17.10 -21.30
N LEU A 37 -5.71 17.65 -22.17
CA LEU A 37 -6.80 18.57 -21.81
C LEU A 37 -7.85 17.93 -20.89
N LEU A 38 -8.10 16.62 -21.07
CA LEU A 38 -9.11 15.86 -20.33
C LEU A 38 -8.76 15.75 -18.84
N GLY A 39 -7.49 15.51 -18.51
CA GLY A 39 -7.05 15.38 -17.12
C GLY A 39 -7.16 16.71 -16.35
N ARG A 40 -6.87 17.84 -17.01
CA ARG A 40 -6.99 19.19 -16.42
C ARG A 40 -8.46 19.53 -16.14
N ALA A 41 -9.35 19.16 -17.06
CA ALA A 41 -10.79 19.32 -16.88
C ALA A 41 -11.31 18.45 -15.73
N THR A 42 -10.92 17.17 -15.65
CA THR A 42 -11.29 16.29 -14.52
C THR A 42 -10.75 16.80 -13.19
N TRP A 43 -9.53 17.36 -13.17
CA TRP A 43 -8.95 17.97 -11.98
C TRP A 43 -9.75 19.17 -11.50
N ASN A 44 -10.07 20.11 -12.41
CA ASN A 44 -10.88 21.29 -12.08
C ASN A 44 -12.22 20.88 -11.47
N VAL A 45 -12.89 19.90 -12.09
CA VAL A 45 -14.17 19.37 -11.60
C VAL A 45 -14.00 18.73 -10.22
N ILE A 46 -13.02 17.86 -10.01
CA ILE A 46 -12.75 17.23 -8.71
C ILE A 46 -12.46 18.29 -7.64
N ASN A 47 -11.61 19.28 -7.95
CA ASN A 47 -11.22 20.32 -7.01
C ASN A 47 -12.42 21.20 -6.62
N ILE A 48 -13.22 21.65 -7.60
CA ILE A 48 -14.44 22.43 -7.37
C ILE A 48 -15.45 21.63 -6.55
N LEU A 49 -15.73 20.39 -6.97
CA LEU A 49 -16.68 19.53 -6.27
C LEU A 49 -16.21 19.25 -4.84
N SER A 50 -14.93 18.98 -4.63
CA SER A 50 -14.39 18.65 -3.31
C SER A 50 -14.53 19.76 -2.25
N LYS A 51 -14.84 21.00 -2.66
CA LYS A 51 -15.18 22.10 -1.73
C LYS A 51 -16.52 21.89 -1.04
N PHE A 52 -17.42 21.11 -1.63
CA PHE A 52 -18.69 20.76 -1.00
C PHE A 52 -18.50 19.64 0.02
N LYS A 53 -18.99 19.85 1.25
CA LYS A 53 -18.85 18.91 2.38
C LYS A 53 -19.35 17.49 2.08
N ARG A 54 -20.32 17.33 1.16
CA ARG A 54 -20.86 16.02 0.74
C ARG A 54 -19.94 15.22 -0.18
N VAL A 55 -18.93 15.85 -0.76
CA VAL A 55 -17.99 15.26 -1.73
C VAL A 55 -16.54 15.60 -1.39
N SER A 56 -16.27 16.03 -0.15
CA SER A 56 -14.92 16.38 0.31
C SER A 56 -13.94 15.18 0.31
N PHE A 57 -14.46 13.95 0.30
CA PHE A 57 -13.66 12.73 0.12
C PHE A 57 -12.90 12.72 -1.22
N LEU A 58 -13.39 13.46 -2.24
CA LEU A 58 -12.68 13.61 -3.51
C LEU A 58 -11.35 14.37 -3.36
N LYS A 59 -11.06 14.97 -2.20
CA LYS A 59 -9.71 15.49 -1.91
C LYS A 59 -8.68 14.36 -1.74
N GLU A 60 -9.08 13.21 -1.19
CA GLU A 60 -8.19 12.06 -1.00
C GLU A 60 -7.74 11.44 -2.33
N VAL A 61 -8.52 11.68 -3.40
CA VAL A 61 -8.22 11.26 -4.77
C VAL A 61 -7.03 12.03 -5.37
N LEU A 62 -6.70 13.21 -4.81
CA LEU A 62 -5.61 14.06 -5.27
C LEU A 62 -4.24 13.68 -4.67
N GLY A 63 -4.22 12.79 -3.69
CA GLY A 63 -3.01 12.36 -2.98
C GLY A 63 -3.15 12.58 -1.48
N VAL A 64 -2.68 11.61 -0.68
CA VAL A 64 -2.70 11.70 0.78
C VAL A 64 -1.36 11.34 1.41
N TYR A 65 -1.09 11.90 2.59
CA TYR A 65 -0.03 11.39 3.46
C TYR A 65 -0.45 10.00 3.95
N HIS A 66 0.25 8.98 3.49
CA HIS A 66 -0.18 7.60 3.66
C HIS A 66 0.78 6.77 4.51
N ILE A 67 1.87 7.33 5.01
CA ILE A 67 2.79 6.70 5.97
C ILE A 67 2.05 6.34 7.29
N LYS A 68 2.32 5.16 7.87
CA LYS A 68 1.92 4.76 9.23
C LYS A 68 3.09 4.05 9.90
N ILE A 69 3.66 4.72 10.89
CA ILE A 69 4.74 4.21 11.72
C ILE A 69 4.41 4.64 13.15
N PHE A 70 4.53 3.70 14.10
CA PHE A 70 4.37 3.98 15.51
C PHE A 70 5.69 3.66 16.20
N MET A 71 6.23 4.61 16.96
CA MET A 71 7.48 4.45 17.68
C MET A 71 7.28 4.82 19.15
N ALA A 72 7.95 4.08 20.02
CA ALA A 72 8.06 4.36 21.44
C ALA A 72 9.42 3.86 21.91
N ASP A 73 10.27 4.79 22.36
CA ASP A 73 11.68 4.55 22.65
C ASP A 73 12.36 3.86 21.45
N ASP A 74 13.09 2.76 21.67
CA ASP A 74 13.75 1.99 20.63
C ASP A 74 12.85 0.93 19.97
N ASN A 75 11.52 1.02 20.12
CA ASN A 75 10.58 0.06 19.54
C ASN A 75 9.76 0.72 18.42
N ILE A 76 9.65 0.03 17.29
CA ILE A 76 8.90 0.49 16.11
C ILE A 76 7.88 -0.55 15.65
N ILE A 77 6.67 -0.10 15.36
CA ILE A 77 5.63 -0.87 14.69
C ILE A 77 5.44 -0.30 13.29
N ILE A 78 5.72 -1.14 12.29
CA ILE A 78 5.49 -0.86 10.89
C ILE A 78 4.17 -1.52 10.49
N THR A 79 3.25 -0.75 9.90
CA THR A 79 1.96 -1.26 9.47
C THR A 79 1.37 -0.43 8.34
N SER A 80 0.34 -0.96 7.68
CA SER A 80 -0.50 -0.21 6.77
C SER A 80 -1.82 0.24 7.41
N ALA A 81 -2.05 -0.15 8.67
CA ALA A 81 -3.26 0.10 9.43
C ALA A 81 -3.33 1.53 9.97
N ASN A 82 -4.52 2.13 9.90
CA ASN A 82 -4.79 3.36 10.65
C ASN A 82 -5.13 3.03 12.11
N LEU A 83 -4.96 3.99 13.02
CA LEU A 83 -5.46 3.87 14.39
C LEU A 83 -6.96 4.18 14.43
N ASN A 84 -7.79 3.18 14.13
CA ASN A 84 -9.23 3.25 14.33
C ASN A 84 -9.82 1.89 14.72
N SER A 85 -11.09 1.90 15.15
CA SER A 85 -11.75 0.70 15.66
C SER A 85 -11.82 -0.45 14.66
N GLU A 86 -11.97 -0.19 13.36
CA GLU A 86 -12.00 -1.26 12.35
C GLU A 86 -10.68 -2.04 12.33
N TYR A 87 -9.54 -1.33 12.29
CA TYR A 87 -8.21 -1.94 12.30
C TYR A 87 -7.88 -2.66 13.61
N LEU A 88 -8.40 -2.17 14.74
CA LEU A 88 -8.17 -2.80 16.05
C LEU A 88 -9.06 -4.02 16.31
N LEU A 89 -10.18 -4.17 15.59
CA LEU A 89 -11.17 -5.22 15.86
C LEU A 89 -11.26 -6.28 14.76
N ASN A 90 -11.49 -5.86 13.51
CA ASN A 90 -11.97 -6.79 12.47
C ASN A 90 -11.58 -6.37 11.04
N LYS A 91 -10.47 -5.67 10.88
CA LYS A 91 -9.86 -5.40 9.57
C LYS A 91 -8.46 -5.98 9.55
N GLN A 92 -8.29 -7.03 8.75
CA GLN A 92 -7.04 -7.75 8.66
C GLN A 92 -6.00 -6.92 7.92
N ASP A 93 -4.91 -6.61 8.62
CA ASP A 93 -3.77 -5.86 8.14
C ASP A 93 -2.46 -6.54 8.60
N ARG A 94 -1.32 -5.99 8.20
CA ARG A 94 0.02 -6.45 8.55
C ARG A 94 0.61 -5.58 9.66
N TYR A 95 1.22 -6.19 10.66
CA TYR A 95 1.91 -5.50 11.75
C TYR A 95 3.27 -6.16 11.97
N ILE A 96 4.35 -5.39 11.86
CA ILE A 96 5.71 -5.86 12.16
C ILE A 96 6.25 -5.00 13.28
N MET A 97 6.55 -5.63 14.40
CA MET A 97 7.19 -5.00 15.55
C MET A 97 8.68 -5.33 15.52
N ILE A 98 9.51 -4.30 15.67
CA ILE A 98 10.96 -4.43 15.81
C ILE A 98 11.33 -3.75 17.12
N THR A 99 12.03 -4.49 17.97
CA THR A 99 12.38 -4.04 19.32
C THR A 99 13.86 -3.75 19.43
N GLY A 100 14.24 -2.75 20.24
CA GLY A 100 15.65 -2.37 20.43
C GLY A 100 16.32 -1.84 19.16
N ALA A 101 15.54 -1.27 18.24
CA ALA A 101 15.97 -0.81 16.93
C ALA A 101 16.30 0.69 16.95
N LYS A 102 17.22 1.10 17.82
CA LYS A 102 17.59 2.51 18.02
C LYS A 102 17.90 3.23 16.70
N GLU A 103 18.78 2.67 15.87
CA GLU A 103 19.18 3.28 14.60
C GLU A 103 18.00 3.52 13.64
N ILE A 104 17.06 2.58 13.58
CA ILE A 104 15.85 2.69 12.76
C ILE A 104 14.93 3.77 13.33
N CYS A 105 14.77 3.82 14.65
CA CYS A 105 13.93 4.81 15.32
C CYS A 105 14.51 6.22 15.16
N ASP A 106 15.80 6.41 15.39
CA ASP A 106 16.50 7.68 15.20
C ASP A 106 16.36 8.17 13.74
N TYR A 107 16.50 7.28 12.75
CA TYR A 107 16.32 7.62 11.34
C TYR A 107 14.90 8.10 11.04
N PHE A 108 13.88 7.41 11.56
CA PHE A 108 12.50 7.79 11.33
C PHE A 108 12.09 9.02 12.13
N GLU A 109 12.62 9.22 13.33
CA GLU A 109 12.45 10.47 14.09
C GLU A 109 12.95 11.65 13.27
N GLN A 110 14.21 11.59 12.80
CA GLN A 110 14.80 12.64 11.96
C GLN A 110 14.02 12.85 10.64
N SER A 111 13.59 11.77 10.00
CA SER A 111 12.79 11.84 8.77
C SER A 111 11.43 12.50 9.00
N LEU A 112 10.76 12.15 10.11
CA LEU A 112 9.45 12.71 10.45
C LEU A 112 9.56 14.17 10.90
N ASP A 113 10.61 14.52 11.64
CA ASP A 113 10.93 15.90 12.00
C ASP A 113 11.15 16.74 10.76
N LEU A 114 11.94 16.25 9.80
CA LEU A 114 12.15 16.92 8.52
C LEU A 114 10.84 17.10 7.75
N ILE A 115 10.01 16.06 7.62
CA ILE A 115 8.67 16.15 6.99
C ILE A 115 7.80 17.18 7.74
N SER A 116 7.93 17.28 9.06
CA SER A 116 7.20 18.24 9.88
C SER A 116 7.55 19.69 9.54
N GLU A 117 8.80 19.99 9.15
CA GLU A 117 9.23 21.32 8.74
C GLU A 117 8.51 21.82 7.49
N TYR A 118 8.10 20.90 6.60
CA TYR A 118 7.30 21.15 5.41
C TYR A 118 5.77 21.04 5.65
N SER A 119 5.37 20.72 6.88
CA SER A 119 3.98 20.50 7.26
C SER A 119 3.41 21.71 8.00
N HIS A 120 2.09 21.89 7.94
CA HIS A 120 1.45 22.91 8.78
C HIS A 120 1.35 22.38 10.20
N ARG A 121 1.59 23.22 11.21
CA ARG A 121 1.47 22.80 12.61
C ARG A 121 0.11 23.23 13.16
N ALA A 122 -0.64 22.29 13.72
CA ALA A 122 -1.85 22.62 14.45
C ALA A 122 -1.47 23.05 15.87
N LEU A 123 -1.95 24.22 16.28
CA LEU A 123 -1.72 24.79 17.61
C LEU A 123 -2.95 24.60 18.50
N SER A 124 -2.80 24.91 19.79
CA SER A 124 -3.93 25.08 20.70
C SER A 124 -4.93 26.10 20.13
N GLU A 125 -6.21 25.97 20.50
CA GLU A 125 -7.28 26.89 20.08
C GLU A 125 -7.71 26.79 18.59
N GLY A 126 -7.10 25.89 17.82
CA GLY A 126 -7.50 25.60 16.44
C GLY A 126 -6.78 26.45 15.39
N GLU A 127 -5.76 27.19 15.79
CA GLU A 127 -4.88 27.91 14.86
C GLU A 127 -3.98 26.96 14.07
N ILE A 128 -3.60 27.39 12.85
CA ILE A 128 -2.72 26.63 11.96
C ILE A 128 -1.51 27.49 11.61
N GLN A 129 -0.34 27.06 12.07
CA GLN A 129 0.94 27.67 11.71
C GLN A 129 1.40 27.12 10.35
N LYS A 130 1.94 28.01 9.50
CA LYS A 130 2.53 27.63 8.21
C LYS A 130 3.81 26.82 8.40
N PRO A 131 4.19 26.00 7.40
CA PRO A 131 5.47 25.28 7.40
C PRO A 131 6.67 26.21 7.59
N LYS A 132 7.72 25.71 8.24
CA LYS A 132 9.03 26.39 8.31
C LYS A 132 9.67 26.44 6.93
N LYS A 133 9.61 25.32 6.18
CA LYS A 133 10.08 25.21 4.80
C LYS A 133 8.88 25.22 3.85
N LEU A 134 8.80 26.24 2.99
CA LEU A 134 7.62 26.48 2.15
C LEU A 134 7.61 25.64 0.87
N HIS A 135 8.77 25.24 0.38
CA HIS A 135 8.92 24.56 -0.91
C HIS A 135 8.96 23.04 -0.73
N PHE A 136 7.79 22.39 -0.62
CA PHE A 136 7.69 20.93 -0.44
C PHE A 136 8.49 20.10 -1.48
N ASN A 137 8.77 20.66 -2.66
CA ASN A 137 9.60 20.02 -3.68
C ASN A 137 11.05 19.81 -3.24
N GLU A 138 11.55 20.58 -2.28
CA GLU A 138 12.90 20.46 -1.72
C GLU A 138 13.01 19.26 -0.75
N LEU A 139 11.89 18.76 -0.22
CA LEU A 139 11.88 17.62 0.72
C LEU A 139 12.61 16.40 0.16
N LYS A 140 12.58 16.17 -1.16
CA LYS A 140 13.36 15.08 -1.78
C LYS A 140 14.85 15.22 -1.50
N LYS A 141 15.40 16.43 -1.67
CA LYS A 141 16.82 16.71 -1.48
C LYS A 141 17.18 16.49 -0.02
N ASP A 142 16.40 17.07 0.90
CA ASP A 142 16.67 16.97 2.33
C ASP A 142 16.56 15.51 2.84
N LEU A 143 15.60 14.72 2.36
CA LEU A 143 15.50 13.30 2.69
C LEU A 143 16.69 12.50 2.15
N MET A 144 17.23 12.89 0.98
CA MET A 144 18.43 12.25 0.41
C MET A 144 19.70 12.63 1.17
N GLU A 145 19.80 13.85 1.70
CA GLU A 145 20.92 14.27 2.56
C GLU A 145 20.89 13.56 3.92
N LEU A 146 19.69 13.27 4.45
CA LEU A 146 19.52 12.52 5.68
C LEU A 146 19.98 11.05 5.55
N SER A 147 19.74 10.43 4.40
CA SER A 147 20.29 9.10 4.10
C SER A 147 21.79 9.20 3.88
N SER A 148 22.56 9.04 4.96
CA SER A 148 23.99 9.34 5.04
C SER A 148 24.90 8.33 4.34
N ASP A 149 24.39 7.26 3.72
CA ASP A 149 25.26 6.18 3.28
C ASP A 149 24.88 5.44 1.99
N THR A 150 25.97 5.14 1.30
CA THR A 150 26.25 4.26 0.16
C THR A 150 25.19 3.22 -0.25
N ASP A 151 24.96 3.17 -1.57
CA ASP A 151 24.70 1.94 -2.32
C ASP A 151 23.67 0.95 -1.75
N PHE A 152 22.59 1.43 -1.14
CA PHE A 152 21.54 0.56 -0.61
C PHE A 152 20.93 -0.36 -1.69
N HIS A 153 20.75 0.17 -2.90
CA HIS A 153 20.34 -0.64 -4.05
C HIS A 153 21.33 -1.77 -4.32
N ASP A 154 22.63 -1.51 -4.18
CA ASP A 154 23.69 -2.49 -4.34
C ASP A 154 23.78 -3.45 -3.15
N LYS A 155 23.43 -3.01 -1.93
CA LYS A 155 23.29 -3.91 -0.77
C LYS A 155 22.13 -4.89 -0.98
N ILE A 156 20.95 -4.42 -1.42
CA ILE A 156 19.86 -5.32 -1.82
C ILE A 156 20.35 -6.26 -2.93
N ALA A 157 20.96 -5.70 -3.97
CA ALA A 157 21.32 -6.48 -5.15
C ALA A 157 22.38 -7.55 -4.84
N SER A 158 23.42 -7.20 -4.09
CA SER A 158 24.47 -8.11 -3.65
C SER A 158 23.92 -9.19 -2.72
N THR A 159 23.02 -8.84 -1.79
CA THR A 159 22.39 -9.82 -0.89
C THR A 159 21.53 -10.82 -1.66
N ILE A 160 20.70 -10.34 -2.59
CA ILE A 160 19.89 -11.22 -3.45
C ILE A 160 20.78 -12.11 -4.33
N LYS A 161 21.85 -11.56 -4.92
CA LYS A 161 22.82 -12.33 -5.73
C LYS A 161 23.50 -13.43 -4.91
N LYS A 162 23.99 -13.12 -3.70
CA LYS A 162 24.56 -14.13 -2.79
C LYS A 162 23.58 -15.25 -2.52
N LYS A 163 22.33 -14.90 -2.22
CA LYS A 163 21.26 -15.87 -1.96
C LYS A 163 20.92 -16.71 -3.19
N LEU A 164 20.95 -16.13 -4.39
CA LEU A 164 20.78 -16.88 -5.65
C LEU A 164 21.93 -17.88 -5.89
N ASN A 165 23.15 -17.52 -5.49
CA ASN A 165 24.32 -18.38 -5.59
C ASN A 165 24.43 -19.38 -4.42
N ASN A 166 23.55 -19.31 -3.42
CA ASN A 166 23.63 -20.05 -2.16
C ASN A 166 24.92 -19.75 -1.36
N GLU A 167 25.40 -18.51 -1.47
CA GLU A 167 26.57 -17.97 -0.77
C GLU A 167 26.18 -17.16 0.48
N ASP A 168 24.90 -17.02 0.78
CA ASP A 168 24.45 -16.42 2.05
C ASP A 168 24.80 -17.37 3.19
N THR A 169 25.70 -16.98 4.10
CA THR A 169 26.10 -17.77 5.27
C THR A 169 25.67 -17.15 6.59
N SER A 170 25.17 -15.91 6.56
CA SER A 170 24.75 -15.18 7.76
C SER A 170 23.24 -15.29 7.99
N ASP A 171 22.87 -15.36 9.27
CA ASP A 171 21.50 -15.20 9.76
C ASP A 171 21.06 -13.73 9.83
N ASP A 172 21.95 -12.78 9.54
CA ASP A 172 21.62 -11.35 9.50
C ASP A 172 20.60 -11.08 8.40
N CYS A 173 19.46 -10.48 8.76
CA CYS A 173 18.48 -10.03 7.80
C CYS A 173 18.81 -8.61 7.30
N VAL A 174 18.42 -8.30 6.07
CA VAL A 174 18.45 -6.93 5.55
C VAL A 174 17.05 -6.35 5.64
N LEU A 175 16.88 -5.30 6.44
CA LEU A 175 15.68 -4.48 6.45
C LEU A 175 16.05 -3.08 5.98
N ALA A 176 15.25 -2.51 5.11
CA ALA A 176 15.46 -1.13 4.69
C ALA A 176 14.17 -0.46 4.25
N SER A 177 14.10 0.83 4.53
CA SER A 177 12.98 1.69 4.21
C SER A 177 13.20 2.52 2.96
N TYR A 178 12.12 2.86 2.30
CA TYR A 178 12.12 3.80 1.19
C TYR A 178 10.83 4.61 1.16
N PHE A 179 10.95 5.86 0.74
CA PHE A 179 9.82 6.73 0.48
C PHE A 179 9.37 6.62 -0.98
N GLN A 180 8.09 6.87 -1.22
CA GLN A 180 7.52 6.98 -2.56
C GLN A 180 6.61 8.21 -2.59
N CYS A 181 6.91 9.15 -3.49
CA CYS A 181 6.13 10.37 -3.68
C CYS A 181 6.42 10.97 -5.06
N SER A 182 5.73 10.47 -6.08
CA SER A 182 5.88 10.96 -7.47
C SER A 182 5.68 12.47 -7.64
N PRO A 183 4.81 13.17 -6.89
CA PRO A 183 4.69 14.63 -6.93
C PRO A 183 6.00 15.41 -6.73
N ILE A 184 6.95 14.84 -6.00
CA ILE A 184 8.29 15.42 -5.78
C ILE A 184 9.40 14.56 -6.41
N ASN A 185 9.03 13.75 -7.41
CA ASN A 185 9.93 12.89 -8.18
C ASN A 185 10.73 11.89 -7.32
N ILE A 186 10.11 11.36 -6.27
CA ILE A 186 10.61 10.18 -5.54
C ILE A 186 9.88 8.95 -6.11
N LYS A 187 10.64 8.03 -6.73
CA LYS A 187 10.14 6.84 -7.43
C LYS A 187 10.77 5.53 -6.93
N SER A 188 11.20 5.52 -5.67
CA SER A 188 11.98 4.42 -5.10
C SER A 188 11.22 3.09 -5.09
N GLU A 189 9.89 3.09 -4.98
CA GLU A 189 9.08 1.86 -5.02
C GLU A 189 9.25 1.12 -6.36
N GLU A 190 9.05 1.85 -7.46
CA GLU A 190 9.17 1.30 -8.81
C GLU A 190 10.59 0.77 -9.05
N GLN A 191 11.61 1.54 -8.65
CA GLN A 191 13.02 1.15 -8.81
C GLN A 191 13.35 -0.11 -8.02
N ILE A 192 13.01 -0.14 -6.72
CA ILE A 192 13.34 -1.25 -5.83
C ILE A 192 12.63 -2.54 -6.24
N ILE A 193 11.31 -2.49 -6.48
CA ILE A 193 10.55 -3.69 -6.85
C ILE A 193 11.01 -4.21 -8.22
N THR A 194 11.30 -3.32 -9.17
CA THR A 194 11.82 -3.70 -10.48
C THR A 194 13.20 -4.35 -10.37
N ASN A 195 14.11 -3.76 -9.59
CA ASN A 195 15.46 -4.32 -9.38
C ASN A 195 15.40 -5.70 -8.73
N ILE A 196 14.64 -5.88 -7.65
CA ILE A 196 14.44 -7.19 -7.00
C ILE A 196 13.92 -8.21 -8.01
N SER A 197 12.91 -7.83 -8.81
CA SER A 197 12.31 -8.73 -9.78
C SER A 197 13.21 -9.06 -10.98
N GLN A 198 14.10 -8.15 -11.38
CA GLN A 198 15.09 -8.41 -12.43
C GLN A 198 16.21 -9.35 -11.96
N LEU A 199 16.61 -9.22 -10.69
CA LEU A 199 17.60 -10.12 -10.08
C LEU A 199 17.04 -11.54 -9.89
N CYS A 200 15.76 -11.66 -9.54
CA CYS A 200 15.11 -12.96 -9.38
C CYS A 200 14.83 -13.63 -10.73
N ASP A 201 15.21 -14.91 -10.85
CA ASP A 201 14.97 -15.71 -12.05
C ASP A 201 13.48 -15.82 -12.39
N LYS A 202 13.11 -15.56 -13.65
CA LYS A 202 11.74 -15.58 -14.17
C LYS A 202 11.09 -16.97 -14.10
N LYS A 203 11.89 -18.04 -14.17
CA LYS A 203 11.41 -19.43 -14.23
C LYS A 203 11.32 -20.12 -12.88
N ASN A 204 12.15 -19.68 -11.93
CA ASN A 204 12.28 -20.29 -10.61
C ASN A 204 11.77 -19.41 -9.47
N THR A 205 11.22 -18.22 -9.77
CA THR A 205 10.67 -17.33 -8.74
C THR A 205 9.15 -17.24 -8.81
N ASP A 206 8.47 -17.70 -7.77
CA ASP A 206 7.05 -17.47 -7.56
C ASP A 206 6.82 -16.09 -6.92
N ILE A 207 5.83 -15.35 -7.41
CA ILE A 207 5.45 -14.05 -6.85
C ILE A 207 4.13 -14.16 -6.11
N PHE A 208 4.07 -13.67 -4.87
CA PHE A 208 2.81 -13.44 -4.16
C PHE A 208 2.57 -11.94 -4.05
N LEU A 209 1.56 -11.44 -4.77
CA LEU A 209 1.09 -10.06 -4.66
C LEU A 209 -0.20 -10.04 -3.83
N ILE A 210 -0.15 -9.34 -2.70
CA ILE A 210 -1.29 -9.19 -1.81
C ILE A 210 -1.60 -7.71 -1.74
N ALA A 211 -2.80 -7.34 -2.20
CA ALA A 211 -3.24 -5.96 -2.17
C ALA A 211 -4.76 -5.89 -1.96
N PRO A 212 -5.28 -4.87 -1.24
CA PRO A 212 -6.71 -4.73 -1.00
C PRO A 212 -7.49 -4.57 -2.32
N TYR A 213 -6.93 -3.80 -3.26
CA TYR A 213 -7.51 -3.49 -4.56
C TYR A 213 -6.44 -3.55 -5.64
N LEU A 214 -6.73 -4.17 -6.78
CA LEU A 214 -5.73 -4.47 -7.82
C LEU A 214 -5.68 -3.44 -8.94
N ASN A 215 -5.82 -2.16 -8.64
CA ASN A 215 -5.62 -1.11 -9.64
C ASN A 215 -4.11 -0.84 -9.84
N LEU A 216 -3.36 -1.84 -10.30
CA LEU A 216 -1.89 -1.82 -10.29
C LEU A 216 -1.31 -0.78 -11.29
N PRO A 217 -0.16 -0.17 -10.98
CA PRO A 217 0.57 0.70 -11.90
C PRO A 217 1.15 -0.11 -13.08
N LYS A 218 1.43 0.59 -14.19
CA LYS A 218 1.92 -0.05 -15.44
C LYS A 218 3.21 -0.86 -15.24
N TYR A 219 4.16 -0.37 -14.45
CA TYR A 219 5.43 -1.06 -14.21
C TYR A 219 5.20 -2.44 -13.58
N LEU A 220 4.30 -2.52 -12.59
CA LEU A 220 4.00 -3.75 -11.88
C LEU A 220 3.24 -4.72 -12.79
N ILE A 221 2.29 -4.24 -13.60
CA ILE A 221 1.59 -5.07 -14.60
C ILE A 221 2.60 -5.68 -15.58
N SER A 222 3.53 -4.88 -16.12
CA SER A 222 4.58 -5.36 -17.03
C SER A 222 5.50 -6.38 -16.37
N LEU A 223 5.90 -6.13 -15.13
CA LEU A 223 6.72 -7.03 -14.32
C LEU A 223 6.05 -8.40 -14.14
N LEU A 224 4.77 -8.41 -13.77
CA LEU A 224 4.00 -9.64 -13.55
C LEU A 224 3.79 -10.43 -14.86
N LYS A 225 3.52 -9.75 -15.98
CA LYS A 225 3.41 -10.41 -17.30
C LYS A 225 4.69 -11.10 -17.74
N ASN A 226 5.83 -10.49 -17.41
CA ASN A 226 7.16 -10.99 -17.78
C ASN A 226 7.63 -12.19 -16.93
N ARG A 227 6.86 -12.63 -15.93
CA ARG A 227 7.17 -13.84 -15.16
C ARG A 227 6.76 -15.09 -15.92
N GLU A 228 7.60 -16.11 -15.87
CA GLU A 228 7.37 -17.41 -16.54
C GLU A 228 6.89 -18.50 -15.56
N ARG A 229 6.96 -18.23 -14.26
CA ARG A 229 6.46 -19.10 -13.18
C ARG A 229 5.10 -18.64 -12.64
N SER A 230 4.73 -19.04 -11.42
CA SER A 230 3.42 -18.71 -10.86
C SER A 230 3.40 -17.31 -10.25
N VAL A 231 2.32 -16.58 -10.56
CA VAL A 231 1.98 -15.31 -9.94
C VAL A 231 0.69 -15.52 -9.18
N ASN A 232 0.77 -15.44 -7.86
CA ASN A 232 -0.31 -15.68 -6.93
C ASN A 232 -0.80 -14.33 -6.41
N ILE A 233 -2.02 -13.97 -6.75
CA ILE A 233 -2.59 -12.67 -6.42
C ILE A 233 -3.71 -12.87 -5.41
N VAL A 234 -3.61 -12.22 -4.26
CA VAL A 234 -4.65 -12.22 -3.22
C VAL A 234 -5.22 -10.83 -3.11
N SER A 235 -6.55 -10.70 -3.15
CA SER A 235 -7.22 -9.43 -2.92
C SER A 235 -8.46 -9.54 -2.07
N GLY A 236 -8.87 -8.42 -1.49
CA GLY A 236 -10.15 -8.30 -0.84
C GLY A 236 -11.23 -8.06 -1.88
N VAL A 237 -12.27 -8.88 -1.91
CA VAL A 237 -13.52 -8.38 -2.47
C VAL A 237 -14.06 -7.38 -1.45
N PRO A 238 -14.44 -6.16 -1.84
CA PRO A 238 -15.26 -5.32 -0.98
C PRO A 238 -16.62 -6.03 -0.80
N ILE A 239 -16.72 -6.89 0.22
CA ILE A 239 -17.87 -7.73 0.47
C ILE A 239 -19.06 -6.82 0.80
N THR A 240 -19.93 -6.65 -0.19
CA THR A 240 -21.28 -6.09 -0.06
C THR A 240 -22.27 -7.09 0.59
N LYS A 241 -21.81 -8.23 1.11
CA LYS A 241 -22.68 -9.22 1.75
C LYS A 241 -22.96 -8.98 3.23
N CYS A 242 -22.11 -8.26 3.97
CA CYS A 242 -22.42 -7.91 5.37
C CYS A 242 -23.48 -6.80 5.49
N ASP A 243 -23.78 -6.08 4.40
CA ASP A 243 -24.75 -4.98 4.41
C ASP A 243 -26.16 -5.37 3.92
N LYS A 244 -26.44 -6.67 3.70
CA LYS A 244 -27.80 -7.10 3.35
C LYS A 244 -28.82 -6.84 4.47
N MET A 245 -28.37 -6.61 5.71
CA MET A 245 -29.27 -6.34 6.84
C MET A 245 -29.20 -4.91 7.43
N ILE A 246 -28.24 -4.06 7.02
CA ILE A 246 -28.10 -2.73 7.63
C ILE A 246 -28.39 -1.61 6.62
N LYS A 247 -29.66 -1.15 6.68
CA LYS A 247 -30.18 0.13 6.18
C LYS A 247 -30.38 0.23 4.66
N LYS A 248 -31.43 -0.46 4.18
CA LYS A 248 -32.01 -0.27 2.84
C LYS A 248 -32.93 0.96 2.73
N HIS A 249 -33.25 1.65 3.83
CA HIS A 249 -34.09 2.84 3.82
C HIS A 249 -33.31 4.08 4.30
N ASN A 250 -33.37 5.16 3.50
CA ASN A 250 -32.88 6.53 3.76
C ASN A 250 -31.38 6.88 3.68
N LYS A 251 -30.57 6.20 2.86
CA LYS A 251 -29.22 6.72 2.49
C LYS A 251 -29.31 7.65 1.26
N PRO A 252 -28.77 8.89 1.29
CA PRO A 252 -28.78 9.81 0.15
C PRO A 252 -28.06 9.22 -1.07
N SER A 253 -28.38 9.73 -2.27
CA SER A 253 -27.91 9.20 -3.57
C SER A 253 -26.40 9.01 -3.68
N LEU A 254 -25.59 9.92 -3.12
CA LEU A 254 -24.13 9.82 -3.10
C LEU A 254 -23.59 8.72 -2.19
N GLU A 255 -24.23 8.47 -1.03
CA GLU A 255 -23.83 7.35 -0.17
C GLU A 255 -24.15 6.00 -0.84
N ARG A 256 -25.24 5.91 -1.61
CA ARG A 256 -25.55 4.73 -2.42
C ARG A 256 -24.45 4.45 -3.46
N ILE A 257 -23.87 5.46 -4.08
CA ILE A 257 -22.73 5.29 -5.00
C ILE A 257 -21.54 4.68 -4.25
N ARG A 258 -21.21 5.22 -3.07
CA ARG A 258 -20.10 4.72 -2.24
C ARG A 258 -20.29 3.27 -1.81
N THR A 259 -21.48 2.89 -1.35
CA THR A 259 -21.72 1.56 -0.76
C THR A 259 -22.09 0.49 -1.78
N LEU A 260 -22.62 0.86 -2.96
CA LEU A 260 -23.11 -0.11 -3.95
C LEU A 260 -22.29 -0.14 -5.25
N VAL A 261 -21.72 0.99 -5.67
CA VAL A 261 -21.05 1.12 -6.98
C VAL A 261 -19.55 0.89 -6.83
N LEU A 262 -18.88 1.55 -5.88
CA LEU A 262 -17.42 1.39 -5.69
C LEU A 262 -16.99 -0.06 -5.42
N PRO A 263 -17.70 -0.85 -4.59
CA PRO A 263 -17.35 -2.26 -4.43
C PRO A 263 -17.38 -3.04 -5.73
N LYS A 264 -18.47 -2.88 -6.51
CA LYS A 264 -18.61 -3.55 -7.81
C LYS A 264 -17.56 -3.09 -8.82
N LEU A 265 -17.15 -1.83 -8.72
CA LEU A 265 -16.13 -1.23 -9.54
C LEU A 265 -14.75 -1.85 -9.27
N TYR A 266 -14.35 -1.95 -8.01
CA TYR A 266 -13.09 -2.61 -7.63
C TYR A 266 -13.09 -4.10 -7.99
N THR A 267 -14.20 -4.80 -7.74
CA THR A 267 -14.38 -6.18 -8.21
C THR A 267 -14.15 -6.29 -9.72
N TYR A 268 -14.70 -5.35 -10.49
CA TYR A 268 -14.51 -5.32 -11.94
C TYR A 268 -13.05 -5.05 -12.33
N ILE A 269 -12.41 -4.05 -11.73
CA ILE A 269 -10.99 -3.70 -11.99
C ILE A 269 -10.09 -4.91 -11.72
N ASN A 270 -10.28 -5.59 -10.58
CA ASN A 270 -9.55 -6.78 -10.22
C ASN A 270 -9.69 -7.85 -11.31
N TYR A 271 -10.92 -8.20 -11.71
CA TYR A 271 -11.13 -9.24 -12.72
C TYR A 271 -10.60 -8.87 -14.10
N SER A 272 -10.74 -7.61 -14.51
CA SER A 272 -10.19 -7.13 -15.78
C SER A 272 -8.68 -7.28 -15.81
N LEU A 273 -8.00 -6.92 -14.71
CA LEU A 273 -6.55 -7.11 -14.59
C LEU A 273 -6.19 -8.61 -14.60
N ILE A 274 -6.86 -9.44 -13.80
CA ILE A 274 -6.55 -10.88 -13.74
C ILE A 274 -6.73 -11.53 -15.12
N ASN A 275 -7.78 -11.16 -15.86
CA ASN A 275 -7.97 -11.64 -17.23
C ASN A 275 -6.84 -11.16 -18.15
N GLN A 276 -6.43 -9.88 -18.04
CA GLN A 276 -5.31 -9.34 -18.81
C GLN A 276 -4.00 -10.08 -18.51
N LEU A 277 -3.70 -10.37 -17.25
CA LEU A 277 -2.49 -11.10 -16.87
C LEU A 277 -2.54 -12.56 -17.38
N ARG A 278 -3.71 -13.21 -17.36
CA ARG A 278 -3.88 -14.57 -17.88
C ARG A 278 -3.73 -14.67 -19.40
N THR A 279 -4.16 -13.65 -20.14
CA THR A 279 -4.13 -13.66 -21.61
C THR A 279 -2.84 -13.10 -22.20
N GLN A 280 -2.16 -12.21 -21.47
CA GLN A 280 -0.97 -11.49 -21.97
C GLN A 280 0.29 -11.77 -21.16
N GLY A 281 0.23 -12.58 -20.11
CA GLY A 281 1.37 -12.98 -19.29
C GLY A 281 1.95 -14.32 -19.72
N ASN A 282 3.24 -14.52 -19.43
CA ASN A 282 3.96 -15.74 -19.80
C ASN A 282 3.79 -16.89 -18.78
N GLY A 283 3.38 -16.55 -17.55
CA GLY A 283 3.32 -17.46 -16.41
C GLY A 283 1.91 -17.85 -15.98
N ILE A 284 1.83 -18.64 -14.90
CA ILE A 284 0.55 -19.14 -14.37
C ILE A 284 -0.02 -18.12 -13.38
N ILE A 285 -1.17 -17.52 -13.72
CA ILE A 285 -1.84 -16.55 -12.83
C ILE A 285 -2.90 -17.24 -11.96
N ASN A 286 -2.59 -17.36 -10.67
CA ASN A 286 -3.53 -17.78 -9.64
C ASN A 286 -4.13 -16.54 -8.96
N TYR A 287 -5.45 -16.53 -8.78
CA TYR A 287 -6.13 -15.44 -8.11
C TYR A 287 -7.00 -15.97 -6.98
N PHE A 288 -6.87 -15.34 -5.83
CA PHE A 288 -7.54 -15.70 -4.60
C PHE A 288 -8.26 -14.48 -4.02
N GLU A 289 -9.46 -14.71 -3.50
CA GLU A 289 -10.25 -13.71 -2.82
C GLU A 289 -10.30 -14.00 -1.33
N TYR A 290 -9.95 -12.99 -0.55
CA TYR A 290 -10.10 -13.05 0.90
C TYR A 290 -11.56 -13.26 1.28
N LYS A 291 -11.80 -14.22 2.17
CA LYS A 291 -13.12 -14.61 2.63
C LYS A 291 -13.08 -15.06 4.09
N LYS A 292 -13.12 -14.08 5.00
CA LYS A 292 -13.35 -14.30 6.43
C LYS A 292 -14.64 -13.58 6.85
N PRO A 293 -15.64 -14.30 7.40
CA PRO A 293 -16.90 -13.68 7.85
C PRO A 293 -16.65 -12.57 8.88
N ASN A 294 -17.39 -11.46 8.79
CA ASN A 294 -17.31 -10.29 9.68
C ASN A 294 -15.97 -9.54 9.70
N TRP A 295 -15.04 -9.90 8.83
CA TRP A 295 -13.75 -9.23 8.68
C TRP A 295 -13.64 -8.54 7.33
N SER A 296 -12.96 -7.40 7.31
CA SER A 296 -12.53 -6.72 6.09
C SER A 296 -11.04 -6.96 5.83
N PHE A 297 -10.59 -6.76 4.59
CA PHE A 297 -9.23 -7.05 4.16
C PHE A 297 -8.48 -5.79 3.78
N HIS A 298 -7.28 -5.63 4.34
CA HIS A 298 -6.40 -4.51 4.03
C HIS A 298 -4.90 -4.90 4.05
N PHE A 299 -4.60 -6.19 4.00
CA PHE A 299 -3.22 -6.66 3.95
C PHE A 299 -2.53 -6.24 2.64
N LYS A 300 -1.24 -5.86 2.75
CA LYS A 300 -0.40 -5.41 1.64
C LYS A 300 0.97 -6.07 1.73
N GLY A 301 1.43 -6.62 0.62
CA GLY A 301 2.81 -7.04 0.48
C GLY A 301 3.09 -7.74 -0.83
N ILE A 302 4.37 -7.77 -1.20
CA ILE A 302 4.88 -8.60 -2.29
C ILE A 302 5.89 -9.57 -1.69
N TYR A 303 5.82 -10.84 -2.07
CA TYR A 303 6.83 -11.83 -1.73
C TYR A 303 7.42 -12.43 -3.01
N PHE A 304 8.74 -12.61 -3.00
CA PHE A 304 9.49 -13.30 -4.04
C PHE A 304 10.03 -14.59 -3.45
N PHE A 305 9.54 -15.73 -3.95
CA PHE A 305 9.93 -17.06 -3.48
C PHE A 305 10.75 -17.77 -4.53
N ARG A 306 11.98 -18.17 -4.19
CA ARG A 306 12.78 -19.04 -5.06
C ARG A 306 12.40 -20.49 -4.82
N ASN A 307 11.89 -21.13 -5.85
CA ASN A 307 11.52 -22.53 -5.85
C ASN A 307 12.40 -23.29 -6.83
N ILE A 308 13.25 -24.18 -6.29
CA ILE A 308 14.17 -25.01 -7.07
C ILE A 308 13.44 -26.26 -7.61
N SER A 309 12.27 -26.61 -7.06
CA SER A 309 11.49 -27.73 -7.58
C SER A 309 10.76 -27.36 -8.88
N LYS A 310 10.92 -28.20 -9.91
CA LYS A 310 10.17 -28.11 -11.17
C LYS A 310 8.69 -28.46 -11.02
N SER A 311 8.27 -29.03 -9.88
CA SER A 311 6.85 -29.27 -9.62
C SER A 311 6.15 -27.95 -9.28
N ASN A 312 5.19 -27.54 -10.10
CA ASN A 312 4.28 -26.46 -9.73
C ASN A 312 3.52 -26.89 -8.47
N PRO A 313 3.50 -26.09 -7.38
CA PRO A 313 2.61 -26.36 -6.26
C PRO A 313 1.16 -26.21 -6.76
N CYS A 314 0.57 -27.34 -7.16
CA CYS A 314 -0.84 -27.45 -7.52
C CYS A 314 -1.63 -27.50 -6.21
N GLY A 315 -2.04 -26.36 -5.68
CA GLY A 315 -2.94 -26.31 -4.53
C GLY A 315 -2.70 -25.13 -3.60
N SER A 316 -3.65 -24.89 -2.71
CA SER A 316 -3.61 -23.88 -1.64
C SER A 316 -2.56 -24.16 -0.54
N ASN A 317 -1.74 -25.20 -0.67
CA ASN A 317 -0.76 -25.58 0.35
C ASN A 317 0.50 -24.72 0.24
N VAL A 318 0.53 -23.67 1.06
CA VAL A 318 1.65 -22.71 1.22
C VAL A 318 2.93 -23.34 1.79
N GLN A 319 2.86 -24.56 2.33
CA GLN A 319 3.97 -25.17 3.06
C GLN A 319 5.22 -25.45 2.22
N ASN A 320 5.16 -25.40 0.89
CA ASN A 320 6.28 -25.70 -0.02
C ASN A 320 6.54 -24.60 -1.08
N GLN A 321 6.56 -23.32 -0.69
CA GLN A 321 6.81 -22.22 -1.64
C GLN A 321 8.30 -22.01 -1.99
N GLY A 322 9.22 -22.63 -1.26
CA GLY A 322 10.65 -22.45 -1.43
C GLY A 322 11.21 -21.35 -0.53
N GLN A 323 12.39 -20.83 -0.86
CA GLN A 323 13.13 -19.88 -0.04
C GLN A 323 12.62 -18.45 -0.28
N ILE A 324 12.36 -17.68 0.78
CA ILE A 324 11.94 -16.27 0.65
C ILE A 324 13.15 -15.42 0.24
N MET A 325 13.16 -14.94 -1.01
CA MET A 325 14.23 -14.07 -1.53
C MET A 325 14.12 -12.64 -1.02
N ALA A 326 12.91 -12.10 -1.01
CA ALA A 326 12.60 -10.78 -0.48
C ALA A 326 11.09 -10.65 -0.24
N THR A 327 10.70 -9.80 0.70
CA THR A 327 9.34 -9.30 0.81
C THR A 327 9.35 -7.78 0.88
N THR A 328 8.38 -7.14 0.23
CA THR A 328 8.11 -5.71 0.37
C THR A 328 6.78 -5.49 1.08
N PHE A 329 6.71 -4.45 1.91
CA PHE A 329 5.53 -4.08 2.68
C PHE A 329 5.59 -2.64 3.16
N GLY A 330 4.49 -2.13 3.68
CA GLY A 330 4.41 -0.78 4.22
C GLY A 330 3.06 -0.16 3.94
N SER A 331 3.04 1.16 3.78
CA SER A 331 1.79 1.86 3.57
C SER A 331 1.20 1.68 2.17
N SER A 332 2.04 1.39 1.16
CA SER A 332 1.63 1.31 -0.25
C SER A 332 0.59 0.23 -0.51
N ASN A 333 -0.48 0.60 -1.22
CA ASN A 333 -1.47 -0.35 -1.73
C ASN A 333 -1.02 -1.07 -3.01
N TYR A 334 0.16 -0.74 -3.54
CA TYR A 334 0.65 -1.16 -4.85
C TYR A 334 -0.30 -0.83 -6.00
N ASN A 335 -1.14 0.20 -5.82
CA ASN A 335 -2.06 0.69 -6.83
C ASN A 335 -1.51 1.97 -7.48
N TYR A 336 -2.15 2.39 -8.57
CA TYR A 336 -1.76 3.57 -9.32
C TYR A 336 -1.67 4.82 -8.44
N ARG A 337 -2.60 4.99 -7.49
CA ARG A 337 -2.63 6.16 -6.59
C ARG A 337 -1.43 6.18 -5.64
N SER A 338 -1.12 5.06 -4.99
CA SER A 338 0.04 4.92 -4.10
C SER A 338 1.35 5.26 -4.81
N THR A 339 1.52 4.78 -6.05
CA THR A 339 2.73 5.09 -6.83
C THR A 339 2.76 6.56 -7.27
N ASN A 340 1.64 7.14 -7.74
CA ASN A 340 1.68 8.40 -8.48
C ASN A 340 1.24 9.65 -7.69
N LYS A 341 0.57 9.50 -6.55
CA LYS A 341 -0.10 10.63 -5.87
C LYS A 341 0.14 10.68 -4.37
N ASP A 342 0.19 9.54 -3.72
CA ASP A 342 0.34 9.49 -2.27
C ASP A 342 1.80 9.67 -1.86
N PHE A 343 2.00 10.07 -0.59
CA PHE A 343 3.29 10.01 0.07
C PHE A 343 3.32 8.77 0.95
N GLU A 344 4.07 7.77 0.50
CA GLU A 344 4.13 6.43 1.07
C GLU A 344 5.51 6.16 1.67
N CYS A 345 5.56 5.27 2.66
CA CYS A 345 6.79 4.70 3.20
C CYS A 345 6.62 3.18 3.23
N SER A 346 7.57 2.50 2.61
CA SER A 346 7.58 1.05 2.49
C SER A 346 8.97 0.50 2.78
N PHE A 347 9.05 -0.81 2.88
CA PHE A 347 10.21 -1.53 3.38
C PHE A 347 10.47 -2.73 2.47
N VAL A 348 11.75 -3.09 2.36
CA VAL A 348 12.21 -4.37 1.85
C VAL A 348 12.80 -5.15 3.01
N LEU A 349 12.42 -6.42 3.14
CA LEU A 349 13.00 -7.36 4.08
C LEU A 349 13.54 -8.58 3.33
N ILE A 350 14.80 -8.90 3.58
CA ILE A 350 15.48 -10.09 3.10
C ILE A 350 15.88 -10.90 4.34
N PRO A 351 15.22 -12.04 4.61
CA PRO A 351 15.47 -12.80 5.83
C PRO A 351 16.81 -13.57 5.84
N ASN A 352 17.51 -13.69 4.70
CA ASN A 352 18.73 -14.52 4.55
C ASN A 352 18.55 -15.93 5.14
N GLN A 353 19.44 -16.40 6.01
CA GLN A 353 19.36 -17.73 6.61
C GLN A 353 18.48 -17.78 7.88
N ASN A 354 17.95 -16.65 8.36
CA ASN A 354 17.18 -16.57 9.60
C ASN A 354 15.89 -17.41 9.55
N LYS A 355 15.97 -18.63 10.11
CA LYS A 355 14.87 -19.60 10.07
C LYS A 355 13.66 -19.21 10.90
N ILE A 356 13.85 -18.46 11.98
CA ILE A 356 12.75 -17.98 12.83
C ILE A 356 11.91 -16.98 12.03
N LEU A 357 12.57 -16.01 11.40
CA LEU A 357 11.92 -15.00 10.57
C LEU A 357 11.28 -15.63 9.33
N GLU A 358 11.99 -16.51 8.62
CA GLU A 358 11.47 -17.24 7.46
C GLU A 358 10.22 -18.05 7.83
N LYS A 359 10.22 -18.75 8.97
CA LYS A 359 9.04 -19.47 9.48
C LYS A 359 7.88 -18.53 9.82
N SER A 360 8.17 -17.39 10.44
CA SER A 360 7.15 -16.38 10.79
C SER A 360 6.47 -15.81 9.54
N LEU A 361 7.25 -15.43 8.52
CA LEU A 361 6.75 -14.93 7.24
C LEU A 361 5.94 -16.00 6.47
N ASN A 362 6.38 -17.25 6.50
CA ASN A 362 5.63 -18.35 5.90
C ASN A 362 4.30 -18.63 6.63
N ASN A 363 4.28 -18.53 7.97
CA ASN A 363 3.05 -18.67 8.76
C ASN A 363 2.07 -17.53 8.45
N GLU A 364 2.56 -16.30 8.34
CA GLU A 364 1.77 -15.14 7.92
C GLU A 364 1.09 -15.38 6.57
N LEU A 365 1.85 -15.80 5.55
CA LEU A 365 1.30 -16.11 4.23
C LEU A 365 0.32 -17.29 4.27
N THR A 366 0.63 -18.32 5.06
CA THR A 366 -0.26 -19.48 5.26
C THR A 366 -1.60 -19.04 5.84
N ASN A 367 -1.60 -18.16 6.83
CA ASN A 367 -2.83 -17.63 7.43
C ASN A 367 -3.67 -16.82 6.44
N ILE A 368 -3.03 -16.04 5.56
CA ILE A 368 -3.72 -15.30 4.50
C ILE A 368 -4.35 -16.27 3.51
N MET A 369 -3.62 -17.31 3.10
CA MET A 369 -4.12 -18.29 2.14
C MET A 369 -5.23 -19.17 2.71
N ASN A 370 -5.16 -19.55 4.00
CA ASN A 370 -6.21 -20.27 4.71
C ASN A 370 -7.53 -19.47 4.81
N THR A 371 -7.44 -18.15 4.74
CA THR A 371 -8.59 -17.24 4.74
C THR A 371 -8.96 -16.75 3.34
N SER A 372 -8.40 -17.37 2.29
CA SER A 372 -8.62 -16.99 0.90
C SER A 372 -9.14 -18.15 0.06
N VAL A 373 -9.97 -17.86 -0.93
CA VAL A 373 -10.58 -18.86 -1.82
C VAL A 373 -10.13 -18.60 -3.24
N LYS A 374 -9.66 -19.65 -3.94
CA LYS A 374 -9.27 -19.54 -5.36
C LYS A 374 -10.50 -19.18 -6.21
N GLN A 375 -10.36 -18.19 -7.09
CA GLN A 375 -11.45 -17.70 -7.92
C GLN A 375 -11.11 -17.76 -9.41
N CYS A 376 -12.11 -18.16 -10.19
CA CYS A 376 -12.15 -17.93 -11.62
C CYS A 376 -12.74 -16.53 -11.84
N ALA A 377 -12.11 -15.71 -12.70
CA ALA A 377 -12.65 -14.38 -12.98
C ALA A 377 -14.06 -14.57 -13.58
N PRO A 378 -15.12 -13.96 -13.03
CA PRO A 378 -16.47 -14.17 -13.52
C PRO A 378 -16.62 -13.59 -14.93
N LYS A 379 -17.47 -14.22 -15.74
CA LYS A 379 -17.83 -13.72 -17.07
C LYS A 379 -18.39 -12.29 -16.97
N ILE A 380 -17.84 -11.38 -17.77
CA ILE A 380 -18.27 -9.98 -17.86
C ILE A 380 -19.56 -9.93 -18.70
N THR A 381 -20.62 -9.31 -18.17
CA THR A 381 -21.89 -9.12 -18.89
C THR A 381 -21.95 -7.73 -19.56
N TRP A 382 -22.77 -7.56 -20.60
CA TRP A 382 -22.89 -6.31 -21.36
C TRP A 382 -23.24 -5.08 -20.51
N ARG A 383 -24.10 -5.21 -19.49
CA ARG A 383 -24.40 -4.12 -18.54
C ARG A 383 -23.17 -3.64 -17.76
N ARG A 384 -22.12 -4.46 -17.64
CA ARG A 384 -20.84 -4.12 -17.01
C ARG A 384 -19.86 -3.43 -17.97
N LEU A 385 -20.05 -3.51 -19.28
CA LEU A 385 -19.24 -2.79 -20.28
C LEU A 385 -19.46 -1.27 -20.24
N LEU A 386 -20.62 -0.81 -19.77
CA LEU A 386 -20.91 0.62 -19.62
C LEU A 386 -20.20 1.19 -18.37
N ILE A 387 -20.16 0.40 -17.28
CA ILE A 387 -19.34 0.69 -16.09
C ILE A 387 -17.87 0.82 -16.49
N LEU A 388 -17.38 -0.03 -17.40
CA LEU A 388 -16.03 -0.01 -17.97
C LEU A 388 -15.58 1.32 -18.56
N LYS A 389 -16.46 1.99 -19.31
CA LYS A 389 -16.15 3.33 -19.86
C LYS A 389 -15.97 4.35 -18.74
N VAL A 390 -16.77 4.26 -17.69
CA VAL A 390 -16.64 5.10 -16.48
C VAL A 390 -15.36 4.72 -15.71
N VAL A 391 -15.07 3.42 -15.56
CA VAL A 391 -13.85 2.94 -14.89
C VAL A 391 -12.61 3.53 -15.52
N LYS A 392 -12.52 3.51 -16.85
CA LYS A 392 -11.34 3.98 -17.58
C LYS A 392 -11.04 5.47 -17.33
N ILE A 393 -12.06 6.26 -17.03
CA ILE A 393 -11.92 7.68 -16.66
C ILE A 393 -11.41 7.84 -15.22
N PHE A 394 -11.84 6.95 -14.31
CA PHE A 394 -11.48 7.01 -12.89
C PHE A 394 -10.31 6.09 -12.49
N GLN A 395 -9.76 5.33 -13.43
CA GLN A 395 -8.70 4.35 -13.13
C GLN A 395 -7.42 5.03 -12.63
N GLU A 396 -7.13 6.26 -13.01
CA GLU A 396 -5.99 7.01 -12.47
C GLU A 396 -6.25 7.59 -11.07
N TYR A 397 -7.46 7.44 -10.55
CA TYR A 397 -7.97 8.11 -9.34
C TYR A 397 -8.45 7.15 -8.24
N LEU A 398 -8.63 5.86 -8.57
CA LEU A 398 -9.04 4.77 -7.68
C LEU A 398 -7.86 3.93 -7.21
#